data_AF-A0A9D5TPU8-F1
#
_entry.id   AF-A0A9D5TPU8-F1
#
_cell.length_a   1.000
_cell.length_b   1.000
_cell.length_c   1.000
_cell.angle_alpha   90.00
_cell.angle_beta   90.00
_cell.angle_gamma   90.00
#
_symmetry.space_group_name_H-M   'P 1'
#
loop_
_entity.id
_entity.type
_entity.pdbx_description
1 polymer ?
#
loop_
_entity_poly.entity_id
_entity_poly.type
_entity_poly.pdbx_seq_one_letter_code
_entity_poly.pdbx_strand_id
1 'polypeptide(L)' 'MPTGGVDVNNVAEWIKAGAVAVGAGSSLTAGAKTGDYAAITAMGREFVKKIREARGL' A
#
# COMPACT_ATOMS: atom_id res chain seq x y z
N MET A 1 4.62 9.12 9.51
CA MET A 1 4.36 8.55 8.18
C MET A 1 5.48 7.55 7.87
N PRO A 2 5.28 6.24 8.12
CA PRO A 2 6.26 5.21 7.76
C PRO A 2 6.39 5.10 6.24
N THR A 3 7.61 4.93 5.75
CA THR A 3 7.93 4.93 4.31
C THR A 3 8.79 3.74 3.87
N GLY A 4 9.32 2.95 4.80
CA GLY A 4 10.13 1.77 4.53
C GLY A 4 9.44 0.51 5.02
N GLY A 5 9.44 -0.53 4.18
CA GLY A 5 8.86 -1.84 4.53
C GLY A 5 7.33 -1.87 4.53
N VAL A 6 6.65 -0.91 3.92
CA VAL A 6 5.18 -0.90 3.80
C VAL A 6 4.75 -1.74 2.60
N ASP A 7 3.82 -2.67 2.81
CA ASP A 7 3.19 -3.50 1.78
C ASP A 7 1.71 -3.75 2.07
N VAL A 8 1.01 -4.46 1.17
CA VAL A 8 -0.42 -4.76 1.34
C VAL A 8 -0.70 -5.65 2.56
N ASN A 9 0.25 -6.41 3.06
CA ASN A 9 0.03 -7.29 4.21
C ASN A 9 0.08 -6.52 5.52
N ASN A 10 0.91 -5.47 5.61
CA ASN A 10 1.09 -4.71 6.85
C ASN A 10 0.53 -3.28 6.84
N VAL A 11 0.05 -2.75 5.71
CA VAL A 11 -0.47 -1.37 5.65
C VAL A 11 -1.58 -1.09 6.65
N ALA A 12 -2.46 -2.08 6.89
CA ALA A 12 -3.53 -1.95 7.86
C ALA A 12 -3.02 -1.77 9.30
N GLU A 13 -1.91 -2.43 9.63
CA GLU A 13 -1.28 -2.34 10.96
C GLU A 13 -0.75 -0.93 11.20
N TRP A 14 -0.08 -0.34 10.22
CA TRP A 14 0.41 1.04 10.31
C TRP A 14 -0.73 2.02 10.55
N ILE A 15 -1.83 1.90 9.80
CA ILE A 15 -3.00 2.76 9.97
C ILE A 15 -3.62 2.58 11.37
N LYS A 16 -3.81 1.33 11.82
CA LYS A 16 -4.36 1.03 13.15
C LYS A 16 -3.44 1.51 14.28
N ALA A 17 -2.13 1.53 14.06
CA ALA A 17 -1.15 2.09 14.99
C ALA A 17 -1.14 3.63 15.03
N GLY A 18 -2.04 4.29 14.29
CA GLY A 18 -2.19 5.75 14.28
C GLY A 18 -1.40 6.46 13.18
N ALA A 19 -0.83 5.73 12.21
CA ALA A 19 -0.20 6.38 11.07
C ALA A 19 -1.25 7.10 10.21
N VAL A 20 -1.11 8.42 10.10
CA VAL A 20 -1.99 9.26 9.26
C VAL A 20 -1.80 8.95 7.77
N ALA A 21 -0.58 8.60 7.36
CA ALA A 21 -0.21 8.26 6.00
C ALA A 21 0.94 7.26 5.99
N VAL A 22 1.11 6.53 4.89
CA VAL A 22 2.21 5.60 4.63
C VAL A 22 2.81 5.85 3.24
N GLY A 23 4.09 5.58 3.06
CA GLY A 23 4.74 5.56 1.75
C GLY A 23 4.98 4.12 1.30
N ALA A 24 4.50 3.76 0.11
CA ALA A 24 4.75 2.47 -0.53
C ALA A 24 5.68 2.67 -1.75
N GLY A 25 6.84 2.04 -1.72
CA GLY A 25 7.85 2.12 -2.77
C GLY A 25 7.82 0.88 -3.66
N SER A 26 8.86 0.05 -3.54
CA SER A 26 9.04 -1.17 -4.33
C SER A 26 7.86 -2.14 -4.28
N SER A 27 7.14 -2.20 -3.16
CA SER A 27 5.93 -3.02 -2.99
C SER A 27 4.79 -2.60 -3.93
N LEU A 28 4.70 -1.31 -4.29
CA LEU A 28 3.70 -0.79 -5.22
C LEU A 28 4.20 -0.83 -6.66
N THR A 29 5.47 -0.50 -6.90
CA THR A 29 6.02 -0.24 -8.24
C THR A 29 6.77 -1.42 -8.86
N ALA A 30 6.77 -2.60 -8.24
CA ALA A 30 7.50 -3.78 -8.73
C ALA A 30 7.22 -4.12 -10.20
N GLY A 31 5.95 -4.01 -10.64
CA GLY A 31 5.55 -4.28 -12.03
C GLY A 31 6.20 -3.36 -13.07
N ALA A 32 6.69 -2.18 -12.68
CA ALA A 32 7.34 -1.25 -13.62
C ALA A 32 8.61 -1.86 -14.22
N LYS A 33 9.29 -2.75 -13.49
CA LYS A 33 10.52 -3.43 -13.96
C LYS A 33 10.28 -4.33 -15.17
N THR A 34 9.06 -4.82 -15.34
CA THR A 34 8.64 -5.71 -16.43
C THR A 34 7.67 -5.04 -17.39
N GLY A 35 7.38 -3.75 -17.22
CA GLY A 35 6.36 -3.01 -17.98
C GLY A 35 4.91 -3.36 -17.62
N ASP A 36 4.70 -4.11 -16.53
CA ASP A 36 3.36 -4.50 -16.06
C ASP A 36 2.74 -3.39 -15.19
N TYR A 37 2.28 -2.33 -15.84
CA TYR A 37 1.57 -1.23 -15.19
C TYR A 37 0.17 -1.63 -14.70
N ALA A 38 -0.42 -2.70 -15.27
CA ALA A 38 -1.69 -3.23 -14.82
C ALA A 38 -1.56 -3.81 -13.39
N ALA A 39 -0.47 -4.54 -13.12
CA ALA A 39 -0.15 -5.02 -11.78
C ALA A 39 0.04 -3.88 -10.77
N ILE A 40 0.74 -2.79 -11.15
CA ILE A 40 0.88 -1.60 -10.28
C ILE A 40 -0.50 -1.02 -9.92
N THR A 41 -1.39 -0.93 -10.91
CA THR A 41 -2.73 -0.39 -10.70
C THR A 41 -3.58 -1.31 -9.80
N ALA A 42 -3.48 -2.63 -9.99
CA ALA A 42 -4.14 -3.61 -9.14
C ALA A 42 -3.63 -3.52 -7.69
N MET A 43 -2.31 -3.44 -7.51
CA MET A 43 -1.68 -3.28 -6.21
C MET A 43 -2.11 -1.99 -5.51
N GLY A 44 -2.14 -0.87 -6.24
CA GLY A 44 -2.62 0.42 -5.71
C GLY A 44 -4.08 0.36 -5.22
N ARG A 45 -4.96 -0.34 -5.95
CA ARG A 45 -6.34 -0.57 -5.52
C ARG A 45 -6.39 -1.39 -4.22
N GLU A 46 -5.55 -2.40 -4.10
CA GLU A 46 -5.50 -3.24 -2.89
C GLU A 46 -5.01 -2.47 -1.67
N PHE A 47 -3.99 -1.63 -1.81
CA PHE A 47 -3.55 -0.71 -0.75
C PHE A 47 -4.70 0.19 -0.29
N VAL A 48 -5.39 0.86 -1.21
CA VAL A 48 -6.50 1.76 -0.88
C VAL A 48 -7.62 1.01 -0.17
N LYS A 49 -7.97 -0.20 -0.64
CA LYS A 49 -8.96 -1.06 0.00
C LYS A 49 -8.60 -1.33 1.47
N LYS A 50 -7.39 -1.83 1.73
CA LYS A 50 -6.96 -2.17 3.10
C LYS A 50 -6.81 -0.94 3.99
N ILE A 51 -6.42 0.21 3.45
CA ILE A 51 -6.39 1.48 4.19
C ILE A 51 -7.80 1.91 4.60
N ARG A 52 -8.78 1.79 3.69
CA ARG A 52 -10.19 2.11 4.00
C ARG A 52 -10.74 1.18 5.08
N GLU A 53 -10.55 -0.12 4.91
CA GLU A 53 -10.93 -1.13 5.92
C GLU A 53 -10.30 -0.82 7.28
N ALA A 54 -9.00 -0.49 7.32
CA ALA A 54 -8.30 -0.15 8.56
C ALA A 54 -8.79 1.16 9.22
N ARG A 55 -9.36 2.09 8.43
CA ARG A 55 -9.98 3.34 8.91
C ARG A 55 -11.46 3.17 9.25
N GLY A 56 -12.07 2.02 8.97
CA GLY A 56 -13.52 1.82 9.11
C GLY A 56 -14.35 2.61 8.10
N LEU A 57 -13.82 2.81 6.88
CA LEU A 57 -14.47 3.53 5.76
C LEU A 57 -15.02 2.58 4.70
#